data_AF-A0A6J0CVE5-F1
#
_entry.id   AF-A0A6J0CVE5-F1
#
_cell.length_a   1.000
_cell.length_b   1.000
_cell.length_c   1.000
_cell.angle_alpha   90.00
_cell.angle_beta   90.00
_cell.angle_gamma   90.00
#
_symmetry.space_group_name_H-M   'P 1'
#
loop_
_entity.id
_entity.type
_entity.pdbx_description
1 polymer ?
#
loop_
_entity_poly.entity_id
_entity_poly.type
_entity_poly.pdbx_seq_one_letter_code
_entity_poly.pdbx_strand_id
1 'polypeptide(L)'
;MVVYTSQNFPNADFTEISKLATDVTKVTQECCQGDLLECADDKAELAKYMCANQASISSKLQACCDKPVLQKSHCLAIGEHNDMPVDLPSLADDFDGGQVCTNYVAAKDIFLSKFLNEYSRTHPDYSVALFLRIAKKYEATLEKCCAEADPGACYGKVRC
;
A
#
# COMPACT_ATOMS: atom_id res chain seq x y z
N MET A 1 -3.37 -5.62 -1.29
CA MET A 1 -1.91 -5.66 -1.06
C MET A 1 -1.33 -4.31 -0.63
N VAL A 2 -1.74 -3.17 -1.21
CA VAL A 2 -1.21 -1.82 -0.86
C VAL A 2 -1.06 -1.61 0.64
N VAL A 3 -2.14 -1.74 1.43
CA VAL A 3 -2.10 -1.57 2.90
C VAL A 3 -1.01 -2.40 3.57
N TYR A 4 -0.94 -3.70 3.26
CA TYR A 4 0.05 -4.59 3.85
C TYR A 4 1.48 -4.15 3.48
N THR A 5 1.70 -3.80 2.22
CA THR A 5 3.00 -3.34 1.72
C THR A 5 3.41 -2.01 2.34
N SER A 6 2.49 -1.05 2.45
CA SER A 6 2.71 0.27 3.07
C SER A 6 3.01 0.17 4.56
N GLN A 7 2.34 -0.74 5.28
CA GLN A 7 2.68 -1.04 6.66
C GLN A 7 4.09 -1.64 6.75
N ASN A 8 4.43 -2.57 5.86
CA ASN A 8 5.73 -3.25 5.87
C ASN A 8 6.91 -2.33 5.52
N PHE A 9 6.68 -1.35 4.64
CA PHE A 9 7.71 -0.50 4.05
C PHE A 9 7.29 0.97 4.09
N PRO A 10 7.13 1.57 5.29
CA PRO A 10 6.51 2.89 5.44
C PRO A 10 7.32 4.04 4.82
N ASN A 11 8.61 3.83 4.61
CA ASN A 11 9.54 4.80 3.99
C ASN A 11 9.56 4.72 2.46
N ALA A 12 9.02 3.66 1.86
CA ALA A 12 8.98 3.52 0.41
C ALA A 12 7.96 4.49 -0.19
N ASP A 13 8.27 5.05 -1.37
CA ASP A 13 7.34 5.92 -2.06
C ASP A 13 6.16 5.15 -2.67
N PHE A 14 5.11 5.87 -3.07
CA PHE A 14 3.91 5.24 -3.59
C PHE A 14 4.13 4.44 -4.88
N THR A 15 5.12 4.80 -5.70
CA THR A 15 5.43 4.08 -6.94
C THR A 15 6.02 2.71 -6.60
N GLU A 16 6.96 2.68 -5.67
CA GLU A 16 7.58 1.45 -5.17
C GLU A 16 6.54 0.56 -4.47
N ILE A 17 5.71 1.12 -3.59
CA ILE A 17 4.61 0.41 -2.93
C ILE A 17 3.64 -0.19 -3.94
N SER A 18 3.24 0.58 -4.95
CA SER A 18 2.29 0.13 -5.98
C SER A 18 2.85 -1.01 -6.80
N LYS A 19 4.13 -0.95 -7.17
CA LYS A 19 4.83 -2.03 -7.87
C LYS A 19 4.87 -3.29 -7.02
N LEU A 20 5.37 -3.20 -5.78
CA LEU A 20 5.45 -4.35 -4.88
C LEU A 20 4.07 -4.96 -4.60
N ALA A 21 3.04 -4.13 -4.40
CA ALA A 21 1.68 -4.61 -4.22
C ALA A 21 1.15 -5.35 -5.46
N THR A 22 1.49 -4.88 -6.66
CA THR A 22 1.12 -5.51 -7.93
C THR A 22 1.81 -6.85 -8.09
N ASP A 23 3.13 -6.90 -7.90
CA ASP A 23 3.92 -8.12 -8.06
C ASP A 23 3.52 -9.19 -7.03
N VAL A 24 3.30 -8.82 -5.77
CA VAL A 24 2.80 -9.76 -4.75
C VAL A 24 1.39 -10.25 -5.09
N THR A 25 0.55 -9.41 -5.69
CA THR A 25 -0.79 -9.82 -6.15
C THR A 25 -0.69 -10.83 -7.29
N LYS A 26 0.19 -10.61 -8.28
CA LYS A 26 0.45 -11.54 -9.38
C LYS A 26 0.90 -12.91 -8.86
N VAL A 27 1.97 -12.92 -8.05
CA VAL A 27 2.48 -14.15 -7.39
C VAL A 27 1.35 -14.85 -6.64
N THR A 28 0.61 -14.14 -5.79
CA THR A 28 -0.46 -14.75 -4.99
C THR A 28 -1.55 -15.36 -5.87
N GLN A 29 -1.92 -14.68 -6.96
CA GLN A 29 -2.93 -15.16 -7.90
C GLN A 29 -2.49 -16.46 -8.57
N GLU A 30 -1.27 -16.52 -9.10
CA GLU A 30 -0.71 -17.71 -9.75
C GLU A 30 -0.66 -18.90 -8.77
N CYS A 31 -0.13 -18.66 -7.57
CA CYS A 31 -0.04 -19.69 -6.54
C CYS A 31 -1.44 -20.23 -6.15
N CYS A 32 -2.44 -19.35 -6.02
CA CYS A 32 -3.81 -19.73 -5.67
C CYS A 32 -4.54 -20.44 -6.81
N GLN A 33 -4.18 -20.17 -8.07
CA GLN A 33 -4.74 -20.83 -9.24
C GLN A 33 -4.07 -22.19 -9.54
N GLY A 34 -2.99 -22.52 -8.82
CA GLY A 34 -2.28 -23.78 -8.96
C GLY A 34 -1.18 -23.76 -10.01
N ASP A 35 -0.84 -22.59 -10.57
CA ASP A 35 0.34 -22.43 -11.43
C ASP A 35 1.60 -22.31 -10.58
N LEU A 36 2.02 -23.43 -9.99
CA LEU A 36 3.09 -23.46 -9.00
C LEU A 36 4.47 -23.15 -9.59
N LEU A 37 4.66 -23.35 -10.90
CA LEU A 37 5.94 -23.07 -11.55
C LEU A 37 6.08 -21.57 -11.79
N GLU A 38 5.06 -20.92 -12.38
CA GLU A 38 5.06 -19.46 -12.58
C GLU A 38 5.10 -18.73 -11.23
N CYS A 39 4.27 -19.15 -10.27
CA CYS A 39 4.29 -18.67 -8.89
C CYS A 39 5.69 -18.70 -8.25
N ALA A 40 6.44 -19.79 -8.45
CA ALA A 40 7.78 -19.93 -7.86
C ALA A 40 8.81 -19.03 -8.56
N ASP A 41 8.72 -18.90 -9.88
CA ASP A 41 9.62 -18.07 -10.69
C ASP A 41 9.41 -16.58 -10.39
N ASP A 42 8.16 -16.12 -10.44
CA ASP A 42 7.79 -14.74 -10.13
C ASP A 42 8.10 -14.36 -8.69
N LYS A 43 7.93 -15.30 -7.74
CA LYS A 43 8.34 -15.08 -6.35
C LYS A 43 9.86 -14.90 -6.22
N ALA A 44 10.65 -15.64 -6.99
CA ALA A 44 12.10 -15.50 -6.99
C ALA A 44 12.55 -14.18 -7.62
N GLU A 45 11.92 -13.75 -8.72
CA GLU A 45 12.20 -12.46 -9.35
C GLU A 45 11.76 -11.29 -8.45
N LEU A 46 10.63 -11.40 -7.74
CA LEU A 46 10.23 -10.43 -6.73
C LEU A 46 11.26 -10.32 -5.60
N ALA A 47 11.74 -11.46 -5.07
CA ALA A 47 12.75 -11.46 -4.02
C ALA A 47 14.08 -10.80 -4.48
N LYS A 48 14.47 -11.05 -5.74
CA LYS A 48 15.64 -10.44 -6.36
C LYS A 48 15.45 -8.93 -6.57
N TYR A 49 14.28 -8.51 -7.03
CA TYR A 49 13.92 -7.09 -7.18
C TYR A 49 13.99 -6.36 -5.84
N MET A 50 13.39 -6.92 -4.78
CA MET A 50 13.40 -6.33 -3.44
C MET A 50 14.83 -6.15 -2.92
N CYS A 51 15.71 -7.13 -3.15
CA CYS A 51 17.11 -7.02 -2.73
C CYS A 51 17.93 -6.04 -3.56
N ALA A 52 17.68 -5.96 -4.87
CA ALA A 52 18.35 -4.98 -5.75
C ALA A 52 17.96 -3.53 -5.40
N ASN A 53 16.72 -3.33 -4.92
CA ASN A 53 16.16 -2.01 -4.58
C ASN A 53 15.99 -1.81 -3.08
N GLN A 54 16.71 -2.57 -2.24
CA GLN A 54 16.47 -2.55 -0.78
C GLN A 54 16.60 -1.15 -0.16
N ALA A 55 17.45 -0.28 -0.72
CA ALA A 55 17.64 1.08 -0.24
C ALA A 55 16.39 1.97 -0.40
N SER A 56 15.54 1.72 -1.42
CA SER A 56 14.26 2.43 -1.59
C SER A 56 13.12 1.78 -0.82
N ILE A 57 13.28 0.52 -0.39
CA ILE A 57 12.21 -0.27 0.24
C ILE A 57 12.33 -0.28 1.76
N SER A 58 13.43 -0.83 2.30
CA SER A 58 13.71 -0.86 3.74
C SER A 58 15.14 -1.31 4.02
N SER A 59 15.78 -0.63 4.98
CA SER A 59 17.12 -0.98 5.46
C SER A 59 17.18 -2.37 6.11
N LYS A 60 16.05 -2.88 6.59
CA LYS A 60 15.92 -4.18 7.26
C LYS A 60 15.96 -5.38 6.30
N LEU A 61 15.84 -5.16 4.99
CA LEU A 61 15.88 -6.24 4.00
C LEU A 61 17.24 -6.93 3.88
N GLN A 62 18.34 -6.26 4.25
CA GLN A 62 19.70 -6.78 4.10
C GLN A 62 19.87 -8.17 4.74
N ALA A 63 19.34 -8.36 5.94
CA ALA A 63 19.41 -9.64 6.67
C ALA A 63 18.70 -10.79 5.94
N CYS A 64 17.70 -10.49 5.11
CA CYS A 64 17.04 -11.46 4.25
C CYS A 64 17.78 -11.65 2.92
N CYS A 65 18.33 -10.57 2.37
CA CYS A 65 19.01 -10.58 1.08
C CYS A 65 20.32 -11.38 1.07
N ASP A 66 20.96 -11.54 2.23
CA ASP A 66 22.14 -12.38 2.42
C ASP A 66 21.82 -13.88 2.53
N LYS A 67 20.53 -14.26 2.58
CA LYS A 67 20.12 -15.67 2.69
C LYS A 67 20.09 -16.37 1.33
N PRO A 68 20.21 -17.72 1.30
CA PRO A 68 19.95 -18.52 0.10
C PRO A 68 18.53 -18.34 -0.44
N VAL A 69 18.30 -18.54 -1.74
CA VAL A 69 17.05 -18.23 -2.48
C VAL A 69 15.75 -18.63 -1.75
N LEU A 70 15.64 -19.86 -1.25
CA LEU A 70 14.41 -20.33 -0.59
C LEU A 70 14.19 -19.64 0.77
N GLN A 71 15.27 -19.48 1.54
CA GLN A 71 15.21 -18.80 2.84
C GLN A 71 15.01 -17.29 2.68
N LYS A 72 15.59 -16.69 1.64
CA LYS A 72 15.44 -15.28 1.28
C LYS A 72 13.97 -14.95 1.02
N SER A 73 13.33 -15.69 0.12
CA SER A 73 11.92 -15.46 -0.24
C SER A 73 10.98 -15.61 0.95
N HIS A 74 11.27 -16.57 1.84
CA HIS A 74 10.51 -16.71 3.09
C HIS A 74 10.76 -15.52 4.04
N CYS A 75 12.02 -15.17 4.29
CA CYS A 75 12.41 -14.06 5.17
C CYS A 75 11.79 -12.72 4.72
N LEU A 76 11.83 -12.42 3.42
CA LEU A 76 11.22 -11.22 2.86
C LEU A 76 9.70 -11.18 3.09
N ALA A 77 9.02 -12.32 3.07
CA ALA A 77 7.58 -12.41 3.25
C ALA A 77 7.11 -12.27 4.71
N ILE A 78 7.89 -12.79 5.67
CA ILE A 78 7.46 -12.89 7.09
C ILE A 78 8.27 -12.02 8.06
N GLY A 79 9.34 -11.38 7.60
CA GLY A 79 10.19 -10.54 8.44
C GLY A 79 9.50 -9.24 8.86
N GLU A 80 9.93 -8.70 9.99
CA GLU A 80 9.52 -7.36 10.43
C GLU A 80 10.41 -6.31 9.76
N HIS A 81 9.87 -5.65 8.73
CA HIS A 81 10.64 -4.73 7.90
C HIS A 81 10.34 -3.25 8.15
N ASN A 82 9.41 -2.97 9.07
CA ASN A 82 8.93 -1.63 9.38
C ASN A 82 9.97 -0.86 10.18
N ASP A 83 10.41 0.27 9.65
CA ASP A 83 11.19 1.25 10.42
C ASP A 83 10.20 2.28 11.03
N MET A 84 9.69 2.03 12.25
CA MET A 84 8.84 2.99 12.98
C MET A 84 9.69 4.00 13.80
N PRO A 85 9.25 5.25 14.00
CA PRO A 85 8.15 5.97 13.34
C PRO A 85 8.65 6.97 12.29
N VAL A 86 7.93 7.05 11.16
CA VAL A 86 8.11 8.09 10.15
C VAL A 86 7.25 9.29 10.57
N ASP A 87 7.87 10.42 10.87
CA ASP A 87 7.14 11.68 11.12
C ASP A 87 6.66 12.20 9.76
N LEU A 88 5.44 11.82 9.38
CA LEU A 88 4.88 12.10 8.06
C LEU A 88 4.03 13.38 8.08
N PRO A 89 4.08 14.19 7.01
CA PRO A 89 3.23 15.35 6.88
C PRO A 89 1.76 15.00 7.05
N SER A 90 0.97 15.95 7.57
CA SER A 90 -0.48 15.80 7.66
C SER A 90 -1.08 15.50 6.28
N LEU A 91 -1.88 14.45 6.21
CA LEU A 91 -2.59 14.01 5.01
C LEU A 91 -3.84 14.85 4.71
N ALA A 92 -4.17 15.81 5.58
CA ALA A 92 -5.38 16.60 5.48
C ALA A 92 -5.45 17.42 4.18
N ASP A 93 -4.33 17.94 3.67
CA ASP A 93 -4.34 18.77 2.47
C ASP A 93 -4.66 17.95 1.19
N ASP A 94 -4.24 16.68 1.16
CA ASP A 94 -4.41 15.80 0.00
C ASP A 94 -5.79 15.11 -0.04
N PHE A 95 -6.38 14.84 1.13
CA PHE A 95 -7.61 14.03 1.26
C PHE A 95 -8.80 14.75 1.90
N ASP A 96 -8.59 15.93 2.48
CA ASP A 96 -9.65 16.79 3.02
C ASP A 96 -9.68 18.20 2.36
N GLY A 97 -8.86 18.43 1.32
CA GLY A 97 -8.72 19.70 0.62
C GLY A 97 -9.64 19.88 -0.60
N GLY A 98 -9.61 21.09 -1.20
CA GLY A 98 -10.53 21.46 -2.29
C GLY A 98 -10.40 20.66 -3.60
N GLN A 99 -9.32 19.90 -3.79
CA GLN A 99 -9.08 19.10 -5.01
C GLN A 99 -9.50 17.63 -4.90
N VAL A 100 -10.02 17.20 -3.75
CA VAL A 100 -10.39 15.79 -3.47
C VAL A 100 -11.30 15.21 -4.54
N CYS A 101 -12.41 15.89 -4.87
CA CYS A 101 -13.36 15.39 -5.86
C CYS A 101 -12.77 15.36 -7.28
N THR A 102 -11.97 16.37 -7.66
CA THR A 102 -11.30 16.40 -8.97
C THR A 102 -10.36 15.20 -9.12
N ASN A 103 -9.55 14.93 -8.11
CA ASN A 103 -8.59 13.83 -8.11
C ASN A 103 -9.30 12.46 -8.06
N TYR A 104 -10.36 12.34 -7.26
CA TYR A 104 -11.19 11.14 -7.17
C TYR A 104 -11.86 10.80 -8.51
N VAL A 105 -12.46 11.77 -9.19
CA VAL A 105 -13.14 11.55 -10.48
C VAL A 105 -12.13 11.25 -11.59
N ALA A 106 -10.98 11.93 -11.60
CA ALA A 106 -9.97 11.75 -12.64
C ALA A 106 -9.31 10.36 -12.58
N ALA A 107 -9.05 9.83 -11.38
CA ALA A 107 -8.30 8.60 -11.19
C ALA A 107 -8.69 7.86 -9.90
N LYS A 108 -9.95 7.42 -9.80
CA LYS A 108 -10.55 6.78 -8.62
C LYS A 108 -9.65 5.74 -7.94
N ASP A 109 -9.19 4.73 -8.67
CA ASP A 109 -8.43 3.61 -8.09
C ASP A 109 -7.05 4.05 -7.58
N ILE A 110 -6.38 4.93 -8.31
CA ILE A 110 -5.08 5.48 -7.92
C ILE A 110 -5.24 6.38 -6.69
N PHE A 111 -6.27 7.22 -6.67
CA PHE A 111 -6.57 8.11 -5.55
C PHE A 111 -6.85 7.32 -4.26
N LEU A 112 -7.71 6.30 -4.32
CA LEU A 112 -8.01 5.44 -3.17
C LEU A 112 -6.79 4.61 -2.74
N SER A 113 -5.95 4.18 -3.69
CA SER A 113 -4.71 3.47 -3.38
C SER A 113 -3.70 4.37 -2.67
N LYS A 114 -3.57 5.64 -3.08
CA LYS A 114 -2.74 6.64 -2.39
C LYS A 114 -3.27 6.93 -0.99
N PHE A 115 -4.59 7.11 -0.84
CA PHE A 115 -5.22 7.26 0.47
C PHE A 115 -4.88 6.09 1.40
N LEU A 116 -5.02 4.85 0.91
CA LEU A 116 -4.67 3.65 1.68
C LEU A 116 -3.18 3.60 2.02
N ASN A 117 -2.29 3.94 1.07
CA ASN A 117 -0.85 3.97 1.31
C ASN A 117 -0.48 4.90 2.46
N GLU A 118 -0.93 6.14 2.35
CA GLU A 118 -0.61 7.22 3.29
C GLU A 118 -1.19 6.94 4.68
N TYR A 119 -2.44 6.50 4.74
CA TYR A 119 -3.11 6.26 6.03
C TYR A 119 -2.59 5.01 6.73
N SER A 120 -2.18 3.98 6.00
CA SER A 120 -1.71 2.72 6.60
C SER A 120 -0.24 2.73 7.01
N ARG A 121 0.63 3.45 6.29
CA ARG A 121 2.06 3.52 6.63
C ARG A 121 2.35 4.22 7.97
N THR A 122 1.43 5.06 8.43
CA THR A 122 1.48 5.73 9.74
C THR A 122 0.93 4.90 10.90
N HIS A 123 0.26 3.78 10.60
CA HIS A 123 -0.48 2.96 11.56
C HIS A 123 -0.23 1.46 11.31
N PRO A 124 1.03 0.99 11.43
CA PRO A 124 1.38 -0.41 11.19
C PRO A 124 0.77 -1.39 12.21
N ASP A 125 0.31 -0.89 13.36
CA ASP A 125 -0.35 -1.66 14.42
C ASP A 125 -1.83 -1.96 14.11
N TYR A 126 -2.42 -1.25 13.15
CA TYR A 126 -3.83 -1.44 12.79
C TYR A 126 -4.00 -2.61 11.81
N SER A 127 -5.13 -3.32 11.92
CA SER A 127 -5.39 -4.43 11.01
C SER A 127 -5.63 -3.97 9.57
N VAL A 128 -5.14 -4.74 8.59
CA VAL A 128 -5.42 -4.51 7.16
C VAL A 128 -6.93 -4.38 6.88
N ALA A 129 -7.75 -5.21 7.55
CA ALA A 129 -9.20 -5.18 7.41
C ALA A 129 -9.84 -3.86 7.86
N LEU A 130 -9.27 -3.17 8.85
CA LEU A 130 -9.74 -1.86 9.28
C LEU A 130 -9.55 -0.82 8.17
N PHE A 131 -8.37 -0.74 7.57
CA PHE A 131 -8.10 0.18 6.45
C PHE A 131 -9.03 -0.05 5.27
N LEU A 132 -9.30 -1.32 4.92
CA LEU A 132 -10.23 -1.64 3.85
C LEU A 132 -11.66 -1.15 4.15
N ARG A 133 -12.10 -1.18 5.42
CA ARG A 133 -13.39 -0.61 5.82
C ARG A 133 -13.40 0.91 5.76
N ILE A 134 -12.31 1.54 6.19
CA ILE A 134 -12.13 3.00 6.12
C ILE A 134 -12.18 3.46 4.66
N ALA A 135 -11.41 2.84 3.77
CA ALA A 135 -11.41 3.16 2.34
C ALA A 135 -12.79 2.98 1.70
N LYS A 136 -13.51 1.89 2.00
CA LYS A 136 -14.89 1.71 1.50
C LYS A 136 -15.85 2.81 1.99
N LYS A 137 -15.74 3.21 3.25
CA LYS A 137 -16.56 4.31 3.81
C LYS A 137 -16.19 5.64 3.16
N TYR A 138 -14.90 5.89 2.94
CA TYR A 138 -14.40 7.10 2.30
C TYR A 138 -14.85 7.17 0.83
N GLU A 139 -14.67 6.09 0.07
CA GLU A 139 -15.18 5.94 -1.29
C GLU A 139 -16.68 6.24 -1.38
N ALA A 140 -17.51 5.59 -0.56
CA ALA A 140 -18.96 5.84 -0.54
C ALA A 140 -19.30 7.29 -0.16
N THR A 141 -18.49 7.92 0.70
CA THR A 141 -18.65 9.34 1.05
C THR A 141 -18.35 10.22 -0.16
N LEU A 142 -17.27 9.96 -0.90
CA LEU A 142 -16.92 10.73 -2.08
C LEU A 142 -17.91 10.53 -3.23
N GLU A 143 -18.40 9.31 -3.44
CA GLU A 143 -19.46 9.04 -4.44
C GLU A 143 -20.72 9.87 -4.19
N LYS A 144 -21.08 10.04 -2.92
CA LYS A 144 -22.21 10.88 -2.53
C LYS A 144 -21.86 12.37 -2.62
N CYS A 145 -20.80 12.79 -1.95
CA CYS A 145 -20.48 14.21 -1.72
C CYS A 145 -19.99 14.92 -2.98
N CYS A 146 -19.26 14.24 -3.86
CA CYS A 146 -18.75 14.87 -5.08
C CYS A 146 -19.84 15.16 -6.13
N ALA A 147 -21.08 14.69 -5.91
CA ALA A 147 -22.25 15.05 -6.70
C ALA A 147 -23.08 16.19 -6.07
N GLU A 148 -22.75 16.67 -4.87
CA GLU A 148 -23.46 17.75 -4.18
C GLU A 148 -22.96 19.14 -4.62
N ALA A 149 -23.77 20.18 -4.35
CA ALA A 149 -23.44 21.56 -4.72
C ALA A 149 -22.23 22.13 -3.95
N ASP A 150 -21.98 21.62 -2.74
CA ASP A 150 -20.80 21.95 -1.93
C ASP A 150 -20.16 20.65 -1.40
N PRO A 151 -19.29 20.01 -2.21
CA PRO A 151 -18.65 18.75 -1.82
C PRO A 151 -17.80 18.90 -0.56
N GLY A 152 -17.12 20.03 -0.38
CA GLY A 152 -16.24 20.31 0.76
C GLY A 152 -16.97 20.27 2.09
N ALA A 153 -18.12 20.94 2.17
CA ALA A 153 -18.97 20.87 3.35
C ALA A 153 -19.56 19.48 3.60
N CYS A 154 -19.70 18.65 2.57
CA CYS A 154 -20.21 17.28 2.69
C CYS A 154 -19.15 16.31 3.22
N TYR A 155 -18.00 16.16 2.56
CA TYR A 155 -16.98 15.20 2.99
C TYR A 155 -16.24 15.65 4.25
N GLY A 156 -16.17 16.96 4.54
CA GLY A 156 -15.57 17.49 5.76
C GLY A 156 -16.28 17.08 7.06
N LYS A 157 -17.51 16.56 6.98
CA LYS A 157 -18.25 15.97 8.12
C LYS A 157 -17.78 14.55 8.45
N VAL A 158 -17.05 13.91 7.54
CA VAL A 158 -16.56 12.53 7.66
C VAL A 158 -15.06 12.57 7.90
N ARG A 159 -14.62 13.37 8.89
CA ARG A 159 -13.24 13.29 9.37
C ARG A 159 -13.03 11.95 10.08
N CYS A 160 -11.93 11.28 9.74
CA CYS A 160 -11.43 10.16 10.52
C CYS A 160 -10.86 10.66 11.85
#